data_AF-A0A432J795-F1
#
_entry.id   AF-A0A432J795-F1
#
_cell.length_a   1.000
_cell.length_b   1.000
_cell.length_c   1.000
_cell.angle_alpha   90.00
_cell.angle_beta   90.00
_cell.angle_gamma   90.00
#
_symmetry.space_group_name_H-M   'P 1'
#
loop_
_entity.id
_entity.type
_entity.pdbx_description
1 polymer ?
#
loop_
_entity_poly.entity_id
_entity_poly.type
_entity_poly.pdbx_seq_one_letter_code
_entity_poly.pdbx_strand_id
1 'polypeptide(L)'
;MKPASAFRRLCPAARLADALTVFRAIVAIIILWLGYWQGRSAVPAVVLWATVGWMSDAVDGFFARRSACETHLALLDYPIDVLLTWAEFIFAVQVGFIPSFFVLIYTLLALLATLRFRRKAVMVLFTRGIDLIVVYLALRYAPSYMIPLAIWLPLLGYTRRQRLRRGVVHWLDELTSLF
;
A
#
# COMPACT_ATOMS: atom_id res chain seq x y z
N MET A 1 -11.40 28.74 19.40
CA MET A 1 -12.39 27.67 19.53
C MET A 1 -12.96 27.37 18.13
N LYS A 2 -12.67 26.20 17.54
CA LYS A 2 -13.34 25.74 16.31
C LYS A 2 -14.66 25.08 16.73
N PRO A 3 -15.81 25.40 16.10
CA PRO A 3 -17.09 24.85 16.51
C PRO A 3 -17.12 23.33 16.33
N ALA A 4 -17.73 22.66 17.30
CA ALA A 4 -17.93 21.22 17.33
C ALA A 4 -18.78 20.75 16.15
N SER A 5 -18.20 19.83 15.37
CA SER A 5 -18.84 18.71 14.67
C SER A 5 -20.27 18.91 14.15
N ALA A 6 -20.40 19.62 13.03
CA ALA A 6 -21.44 19.22 12.07
C ALA A 6 -21.02 17.85 11.52
N PHE A 7 -21.74 16.79 11.87
CA PHE A 7 -21.66 15.49 11.22
C PHE A 7 -22.03 15.71 9.74
N ARG A 8 -21.05 16.08 8.90
CA ARG A 8 -21.25 16.21 7.46
C ARG A 8 -21.66 14.84 6.98
N ARG A 9 -22.87 14.72 6.43
CA ARG A 9 -23.34 13.45 5.87
C ARG A 9 -22.32 13.03 4.82
N LEU A 10 -21.58 11.96 5.09
CA LEU A 10 -20.70 11.36 4.11
C LEU A 10 -21.53 11.01 2.89
N CYS A 11 -21.18 11.58 1.74
CA CYS A 11 -21.76 11.16 0.48
C CYS A 11 -21.28 9.74 0.14
N PRO A 12 -22.01 8.99 -0.70
CA PRO A 12 -21.70 7.59 -1.00
C PRO A 12 -20.26 7.35 -1.46
N ALA A 13 -19.68 8.27 -2.25
CA ALA A 13 -18.30 8.17 -2.71
C ALA A 13 -17.27 8.25 -1.57
N ALA A 14 -17.50 9.10 -0.56
CA ALA A 14 -16.63 9.17 0.61
C ALA A 14 -16.69 7.88 1.44
N ARG A 15 -17.90 7.33 1.65
CA ARG A 15 -18.08 6.07 2.36
C ARG A 15 -17.40 4.91 1.66
N LEU A 16 -17.44 4.89 0.32
CA LEU A 16 -16.77 3.86 -0.46
C LEU A 16 -15.24 3.97 -0.34
N ALA A 17 -14.69 5.17 -0.38
CA ALA A 17 -13.26 5.38 -0.15
C ALA A 17 -12.83 4.95 1.27
N ASP A 18 -13.61 5.30 2.30
CA ASP A 18 -13.36 4.86 3.68
C ASP A 18 -13.47 3.32 3.79
N ALA A 19 -14.47 2.70 3.14
CA ALA A 19 -14.63 1.24 3.14
C ALA A 19 -13.47 0.52 2.47
N LEU A 20 -12.94 1.05 1.36
CA LEU A 20 -11.76 0.51 0.68
C LEU A 20 -10.48 0.67 1.52
N THR A 21 -10.38 1.76 2.28
CA THR A 21 -9.31 1.95 3.26
C THR A 21 -9.36 0.87 4.35
N VAL A 22 -10.54 0.64 4.96
CA VAL A 22 -10.73 -0.44 5.94
C VAL A 22 -10.46 -1.81 5.33
N PHE A 23 -10.88 -2.02 4.09
CA PHE A 23 -10.64 -3.27 3.37
C PHE A 23 -9.14 -3.59 3.29
N ARG A 24 -8.26 -2.62 3.00
CA ARG A 24 -6.80 -2.85 3.00
C ARG A 24 -6.26 -3.25 4.37
N ALA A 25 -6.78 -2.68 5.45
CA ALA A 25 -6.42 -3.12 6.80
C ALA A 25 -6.84 -4.58 7.05
N ILE A 26 -8.04 -4.98 6.59
CA ILE A 26 -8.50 -6.37 6.65
C ILE A 26 -7.60 -7.29 5.82
N VAL A 27 -7.22 -6.88 4.61
CA VAL A 27 -6.29 -7.62 3.75
C VAL A 27 -4.95 -7.86 4.45
N ALA A 28 -4.40 -6.84 5.13
CA ALA A 28 -3.17 -6.99 5.90
C ALA A 28 -3.30 -8.08 6.98
N ILE A 29 -4.43 -8.10 7.71
CA ILE A 29 -4.72 -9.13 8.73
C ILE A 29 -4.82 -10.52 8.07
N ILE A 30 -5.50 -10.64 6.93
CA ILE A 30 -5.63 -11.90 6.19
C ILE A 30 -4.25 -12.42 5.77
N ILE A 31 -3.37 -11.56 5.24
CA ILE A 31 -2.02 -11.93 4.81
C ILE A 31 -1.20 -12.50 5.99
N LEU A 32 -1.24 -11.84 7.15
CA LEU A 32 -0.55 -12.31 8.35
C LEU A 32 -1.12 -13.64 8.86
N TRP A 33 -2.45 -13.78 8.84
CA TRP A 33 -3.11 -15.03 9.23
C TRP A 33 -2.73 -16.18 8.30
N LEU A 34 -2.71 -15.95 6.98
CA LEU A 34 -2.29 -16.93 5.98
C LEU A 34 -0.83 -17.36 6.18
N GLY A 35 0.07 -16.41 6.43
CA GLY A 35 1.48 -16.71 6.70
C GLY A 35 1.68 -17.57 7.93
N TYR A 36 0.95 -17.27 9.01
CA TYR A 36 1.04 -18.03 10.26
C TYR A 36 0.48 -19.45 10.13
N TRP A 37 -0.69 -19.64 9.51
CA TRP A 37 -1.37 -20.94 9.51
C TRP A 37 -1.05 -21.84 8.32
N GLN A 38 -0.74 -21.27 7.16
CA GLN A 38 -0.52 -22.02 5.92
C GLN A 38 0.93 -21.97 5.43
N GLY A 39 1.73 -21.01 5.92
CA GLY A 39 3.13 -20.90 5.55
C GLY A 39 3.32 -20.70 4.04
N ARG A 40 4.27 -21.42 3.44
CA ARG A 40 4.63 -21.27 2.00
C ARG A 40 3.51 -21.65 1.03
N SER A 41 2.56 -22.51 1.42
CA SER A 41 1.46 -22.89 0.51
C SER A 41 0.47 -21.74 0.28
N ALA A 42 0.45 -20.74 1.18
CA ALA A 42 -0.40 -19.56 1.05
C ALA A 42 0.11 -18.50 0.06
N VAL A 43 1.32 -18.65 -0.51
CA VAL A 43 1.89 -17.62 -1.39
C VAL A 43 0.95 -17.19 -2.52
N PRO A 44 0.26 -18.09 -3.26
CA PRO A 44 -0.68 -17.67 -4.29
C PRO A 44 -1.85 -16.84 -3.74
N ALA A 45 -2.38 -17.22 -2.58
CA ALA A 45 -3.46 -16.49 -1.93
C ALA A 45 -2.99 -15.10 -1.45
N VAL A 46 -1.79 -15.00 -0.88
CA VAL A 46 -1.21 -13.72 -0.46
C VAL A 46 -0.96 -12.80 -1.65
N VAL A 47 -0.43 -13.32 -2.76
CA VAL A 47 -0.23 -12.55 -3.99
C VAL A 47 -1.56 -12.02 -4.53
N LEU A 48 -2.62 -12.84 -4.51
CA LEU A 48 -3.96 -12.42 -4.89
C LEU A 48 -4.47 -11.30 -3.97
N TRP A 49 -4.39 -11.49 -2.66
CA TRP A 49 -4.86 -10.52 -1.67
C TRP A 49 -4.08 -9.21 -1.72
N ALA A 50 -2.76 -9.25 -1.85
CA ALA A 50 -1.91 -8.08 -2.06
C ALA A 50 -2.30 -7.33 -3.34
N THR A 51 -2.47 -8.06 -4.45
CA THR A 51 -2.91 -7.47 -5.73
C THR A 51 -4.25 -6.76 -5.60
N VAL A 52 -5.24 -7.40 -4.96
CA VAL A 52 -6.56 -6.80 -4.73
C VAL A 52 -6.46 -5.59 -3.80
N GLY A 53 -5.62 -5.66 -2.75
CA GLY A 53 -5.32 -4.54 -1.87
C GLY A 53 -4.75 -3.34 -2.64
N TRP A 54 -3.73 -3.56 -3.47
CA TRP A 54 -3.14 -2.49 -4.30
C TRP A 54 -4.12 -1.94 -5.34
N MET A 55 -4.99 -2.78 -5.92
CA MET A 55 -6.05 -2.32 -6.82
C MET A 55 -7.04 -1.42 -6.08
N SER A 56 -7.40 -1.76 -4.84
CA SER A 56 -8.34 -0.99 -4.03
C SER A 56 -7.83 0.42 -3.68
N ASP A 57 -6.53 0.60 -3.43
CA ASP A 57 -5.88 1.91 -3.25
C ASP A 57 -6.08 2.82 -4.47
N ALA A 58 -5.90 2.26 -5.66
CA ALA A 58 -6.17 3.03 -6.86
C ALA A 58 -7.65 3.41 -6.92
N VAL A 59 -8.57 2.52 -6.59
CA VAL A 59 -10.01 2.79 -6.68
C VAL A 59 -10.48 3.81 -5.64
N ASP A 60 -10.01 3.74 -4.39
CA ASP A 60 -10.46 4.67 -3.35
C ASP A 60 -10.10 6.12 -3.65
N GLY A 61 -8.89 6.37 -4.17
CA GLY A 61 -8.47 7.71 -4.45
C GLY A 61 -9.33 8.31 -5.56
N PHE A 62 -9.79 7.48 -6.50
CA PHE A 62 -10.71 7.92 -7.54
C PHE A 62 -12.04 8.41 -6.95
N PHE A 63 -12.61 7.67 -5.99
CA PHE A 63 -13.85 8.04 -5.32
C PHE A 63 -13.66 9.22 -4.37
N ALA A 64 -12.60 9.24 -3.56
CA ALA A 64 -12.28 10.33 -2.65
C ALA A 64 -12.17 11.68 -3.38
N ARG A 65 -11.59 11.70 -4.59
CA ARG A 65 -11.47 12.93 -5.40
C ARG A 65 -12.77 13.38 -6.07
N ARG A 66 -13.70 12.45 -6.30
CA ARG A 66 -15.03 12.75 -6.87
C ARG A 66 -16.07 13.02 -5.79
N SER A 67 -15.72 12.74 -4.55
CA SER A 67 -16.54 13.06 -3.40
C SER A 67 -16.64 14.57 -3.22
N ALA A 68 -17.85 15.08 -3.05
CA ALA A 68 -18.10 16.44 -2.57
C ALA A 68 -17.90 16.59 -1.05
N CYS A 69 -17.58 15.49 -0.36
CA CYS A 69 -17.39 15.42 1.10
C CYS A 69 -15.98 14.93 1.44
N GLU A 70 -15.46 15.35 2.59
CA GLU A 70 -14.22 14.79 3.14
C GLU A 70 -14.43 13.33 3.56
N THR A 71 -13.43 12.49 3.35
CA THR A 71 -13.39 11.11 3.84
C THR A 71 -12.99 11.09 5.32
N HIS A 72 -13.62 10.25 6.14
CA HIS A 72 -13.31 10.21 7.58
C HIS A 72 -11.94 9.56 7.85
N LEU A 73 -11.53 8.63 6.98
CA LEU A 73 -10.29 7.87 7.15
C LEU A 73 -9.15 8.41 6.28
N ALA A 74 -9.27 9.61 5.72
CA ALA A 74 -8.24 10.22 4.87
C ALA A 74 -6.85 10.26 5.53
N LEU A 75 -6.81 10.49 6.85
CA LEU A 75 -5.56 10.55 7.62
C LEU A 75 -4.95 9.16 7.87
N LEU A 76 -5.75 8.10 7.80
CA LEU A 76 -5.35 6.72 8.04
C LEU A 76 -5.01 5.96 6.75
N ASP A 77 -5.40 6.48 5.59
CA ASP A 77 -5.11 5.96 4.26
C ASP A 77 -3.65 5.52 4.11
N TYR A 78 -2.73 6.48 4.30
CA TYR A 78 -1.30 6.20 4.16
C TYR A 78 -0.71 5.26 5.24
N PRO A 79 -1.02 5.42 6.54
CA PRO A 79 -0.64 4.42 7.54
C PRO A 79 -1.14 3.00 7.24
N ILE A 80 -2.33 2.85 6.67
CA ILE A 80 -2.90 1.56 6.32
C ILE A 80 -2.19 0.95 5.10
N ASP A 81 -1.80 1.75 4.12
CA ASP A 81 -0.94 1.28 3.02
C ASP A 81 0.40 0.76 3.54
N VAL A 82 1.03 1.51 4.43
CA VAL A 82 2.27 1.09 5.09
C VAL A 82 2.05 -0.22 5.85
N LEU A 83 0.94 -0.35 6.59
CA LEU A 83 0.58 -1.56 7.32
C LEU A 83 0.42 -2.76 6.38
N LEU A 84 -0.28 -2.59 5.25
CA LEU A 84 -0.46 -3.63 4.23
C LEU A 84 0.89 -4.09 3.67
N THR A 85 1.74 -3.14 3.25
CA THR A 85 3.08 -3.47 2.75
C THR A 85 3.94 -4.16 3.83
N TRP A 86 3.90 -3.72 5.09
CA TRP A 86 4.63 -4.39 6.15
C TRP A 86 4.08 -5.79 6.47
N ALA A 87 2.77 -6.02 6.33
CA ALA A 87 2.19 -7.36 6.46
C ALA A 87 2.72 -8.31 5.39
N GLU A 88 2.88 -7.84 4.14
CA GLU A 88 3.51 -8.60 3.06
C GLU A 88 4.99 -8.93 3.38
N PHE A 89 5.73 -7.98 3.96
CA PHE A 89 7.12 -8.20 4.35
C PHE A 89 7.27 -9.21 5.49
N ILE A 90 6.40 -9.12 6.50
CA ILE A 90 6.33 -10.06 7.62
C ILE A 90 5.96 -11.45 7.10
N PHE A 91 5.00 -11.56 6.17
CA PHE A 91 4.68 -12.82 5.52
C PHE A 91 5.92 -13.46 4.88
N ALA A 92 6.70 -12.69 4.12
CA ALA A 92 7.92 -13.20 3.49
C ALA A 92 8.94 -13.78 4.51
N VAL A 93 8.99 -13.24 5.73
CA VAL A 93 9.77 -13.81 6.83
C VAL A 93 9.11 -15.05 7.43
N GLN A 94 7.82 -15.00 7.73
CA GLN A 94 7.09 -16.12 8.33
C GLN A 94 7.24 -17.41 7.52
N VAL A 95 7.21 -17.28 6.20
CA VAL A 95 7.36 -18.41 5.28
C VAL A 95 8.82 -18.73 4.93
N GLY A 96 9.78 -17.98 5.50
CA GLY A 96 11.21 -18.24 5.37
C GLY A 96 11.80 -17.92 3.99
N PHE A 97 11.28 -16.90 3.29
CA PHE A 97 11.97 -16.34 2.11
C PHE A 97 13.04 -15.33 2.51
N ILE A 98 12.84 -14.65 3.63
CA ILE A 98 13.74 -13.62 4.15
C ILE A 98 14.08 -13.96 5.60
N PRO A 99 15.36 -13.93 6.00
CA PRO A 99 15.72 -14.08 7.40
C PRO A 99 15.13 -12.96 8.27
N SER A 100 14.65 -13.28 9.47
CA SER A 100 13.96 -12.33 10.35
C SER A 100 14.79 -11.09 10.71
N PHE A 101 16.11 -11.24 10.85
CA PHE A 101 16.99 -10.11 11.16
C PHE A 101 17.00 -9.04 10.06
N PHE A 102 16.80 -9.42 8.79
CA PHE A 102 16.71 -8.43 7.70
C PHE A 102 15.48 -7.55 7.85
N VAL A 103 14.33 -8.10 8.25
CA VAL A 103 13.13 -7.28 8.50
C VAL A 103 13.36 -6.31 9.66
N LEU A 104 14.03 -6.76 10.72
CA LEU A 104 14.35 -5.89 11.85
C LEU A 104 15.26 -4.73 11.42
N ILE A 105 16.39 -5.03 10.76
CA ILE A 105 17.32 -4.01 10.28
C ILE A 105 16.62 -3.06 9.30
N TYR A 106 15.88 -3.60 8.33
CA TYR A 106 15.17 -2.81 7.33
C TYR A 106 14.12 -1.90 7.95
N THR A 107 13.35 -2.40 8.92
CA THR A 107 12.34 -1.61 9.64
C THR A 107 12.99 -0.51 10.47
N LEU A 108 14.11 -0.80 11.16
CA LEU A 108 14.86 0.20 11.91
C LEU A 108 15.42 1.28 10.99
N LEU A 109 16.00 0.92 9.85
CA LEU A 109 16.48 1.87 8.85
C LEU A 109 15.35 2.73 8.30
N ALA A 110 14.21 2.13 7.95
CA ALA A 110 13.03 2.86 7.48
C ALA A 110 12.52 3.85 8.52
N LEU A 111 12.45 3.44 9.79
CA LEU A 111 12.05 4.30 10.90
C LEU A 111 13.03 5.45 11.12
N LEU A 112 14.33 5.17 11.21
CA LEU A 112 15.37 6.19 11.41
C LEU A 112 15.39 7.20 10.26
N ALA A 113 15.32 6.73 9.01
CA ALA A 113 15.25 7.59 7.84
C ALA A 113 13.98 8.47 7.87
N THR A 114 12.83 7.89 8.20
CA THR A 114 11.56 8.63 8.30
C THR A 114 11.60 9.69 9.39
N LEU A 115 12.18 9.38 10.57
CA LEU A 115 12.33 10.34 11.67
C LEU A 115 13.33 11.46 11.33
N ARG A 116 14.43 11.12 10.63
CA ARG A 116 15.50 12.06 10.26
C ARG A 116 15.09 13.04 9.17
N PHE A 117 14.38 12.56 8.15
CA PHE A 117 14.01 13.38 6.98
C PHE A 117 12.60 13.93 7.07
N ARG A 118 11.67 13.24 7.76
CA ARG A 118 10.26 13.62 7.91
C ARG A 118 9.55 13.89 6.57
N ARG A 119 9.96 13.18 5.52
CA ARG A 119 9.39 13.26 4.16
C ARG A 119 8.66 11.98 3.81
N LYS A 120 7.47 12.09 3.22
CA LYS A 120 6.67 10.95 2.74
C LYS A 120 7.42 10.16 1.65
N ALA A 121 8.16 10.85 0.77
CA ALA A 121 8.94 10.23 -0.31
C ALA A 121 9.91 9.15 0.20
N VAL A 122 10.54 9.37 1.35
CA VAL A 122 11.50 8.43 1.96
C VAL A 122 10.80 7.13 2.34
N MET A 123 9.68 7.21 3.05
CA MET A 123 8.94 6.01 3.46
C MET A 123 8.33 5.27 2.24
N VAL A 124 7.91 6.00 1.21
CA VAL A 124 7.49 5.41 -0.07
C VAL A 124 8.62 4.61 -0.73
N LEU A 125 9.88 5.07 -0.66
CA LEU A 125 11.01 4.31 -1.19
C LEU A 125 11.14 2.93 -0.51
N PHE A 126 10.98 2.88 0.82
CA PHE A 126 11.00 1.63 1.57
C PHE A 126 9.81 0.72 1.21
N THR A 127 8.59 1.26 1.10
CA THR A 127 7.45 0.43 0.69
C THR A 127 7.65 -0.17 -0.70
N ARG A 128 8.20 0.58 -1.66
CA ARG A 128 8.47 0.05 -3.01
C ARG A 128 9.48 -1.10 -3.00
N GLY A 129 10.48 -1.06 -2.12
CA GLY A 129 11.42 -2.17 -1.95
C GLY A 129 10.72 -3.47 -1.54
N ILE A 130 9.71 -3.37 -0.67
CA ILE A 130 8.90 -4.50 -0.24
C ILE A 130 7.94 -4.96 -1.36
N ASP A 131 7.29 -4.03 -2.06
CA ASP A 131 6.40 -4.38 -3.19
C ASP A 131 7.14 -5.23 -4.25
N LEU A 132 8.43 -4.93 -4.50
CA LEU A 132 9.27 -5.70 -5.42
C LEU A 132 9.49 -7.15 -4.96
N ILE A 133 9.55 -7.40 -3.65
CA ILE A 133 9.62 -8.76 -3.09
C ILE A 133 8.32 -9.50 -3.41
N VAL A 134 7.16 -8.86 -3.23
CA VAL A 134 5.86 -9.48 -3.54
C VAL A 134 5.72 -9.77 -5.03
N VAL A 135 6.14 -8.85 -5.89
CA VAL A 135 6.19 -9.07 -7.35
C VAL A 135 7.09 -10.24 -7.71
N TYR A 136 8.26 -10.36 -7.08
CA TYR A 136 9.15 -11.50 -7.26
C TYR A 136 8.49 -12.82 -6.84
N LEU A 137 7.84 -12.85 -5.67
CA LEU A 137 7.11 -14.03 -5.20
C LEU A 137 5.95 -14.40 -6.14
N ALA A 138 5.22 -13.41 -6.64
CA ALA A 138 4.16 -13.60 -7.62
C ALA A 138 4.68 -14.22 -8.92
N LEU A 139 5.77 -13.70 -9.47
CA LEU A 139 6.40 -14.26 -10.68
C LEU A 139 6.87 -15.71 -10.47
N ARG A 140 7.40 -16.03 -9.27
CA ARG A 140 7.99 -17.34 -9.01
C ARG A 140 6.95 -18.41 -8.66
N TYR A 141 5.94 -18.07 -7.86
CA TYR A 141 5.05 -19.04 -7.22
C TYR A 141 3.60 -18.94 -7.70
N ALA A 142 3.21 -17.82 -8.31
CA ALA A 142 1.82 -17.56 -8.66
C ALA A 142 1.71 -16.75 -9.98
N PRO A 143 2.39 -17.17 -11.07
CA PRO A 143 2.53 -16.35 -12.28
C PRO A 143 1.19 -16.05 -12.97
N SER A 144 0.18 -16.90 -12.79
CA SER A 144 -1.19 -16.64 -13.29
C SER A 144 -1.78 -15.35 -12.70
N TYR A 145 -1.44 -15.00 -11.46
CA TYR A 145 -1.89 -13.77 -10.80
C TYR A 145 -1.12 -12.52 -11.24
N MET A 146 -0.01 -12.69 -11.98
CA MET A 146 0.67 -11.57 -12.63
C MET A 146 -0.10 -11.03 -13.83
N ILE A 147 -1.00 -11.82 -14.43
CA ILE A 147 -1.81 -11.36 -15.58
C ILE A 147 -2.72 -10.18 -15.18
N PRO A 148 -3.53 -10.27 -14.11
CA PRO A 148 -4.27 -9.11 -13.60
C PRO A 148 -3.39 -7.89 -13.33
N LEU A 149 -2.23 -8.06 -12.70
CA LEU A 149 -1.29 -6.96 -12.45
C LEU A 149 -0.75 -6.34 -13.75
N ALA A 150 -0.35 -7.18 -14.70
CA ALA A 150 0.17 -6.77 -16.00
C ALA A 150 -0.86 -6.04 -16.85
N ILE A 151 -2.15 -6.31 -16.67
CA ILE A 151 -3.26 -5.56 -17.31
C ILE A 151 -3.55 -4.28 -16.53
N TRP A 152 -3.59 -4.36 -15.21
CA TRP A 152 -3.99 -3.26 -14.34
C TRP A 152 -2.97 -2.12 -14.31
N LEU A 153 -1.68 -2.42 -14.28
CA LEU A 153 -0.61 -1.41 -14.24
C LEU A 153 -0.63 -0.49 -15.49
N PRO A 154 -0.70 -1.00 -16.74
CA PRO A 154 -0.91 -0.17 -17.93
C PRO A 154 -2.22 0.61 -17.89
N LEU A 155 -3.32 0.02 -17.40
CA LEU A 155 -4.60 0.71 -17.30
C LEU A 155 -4.53 1.89 -16.32
N LEU A 156 -3.90 1.71 -15.16
CA LEU A 156 -3.61 2.79 -14.23
C LEU A 156 -2.65 3.81 -14.84
N GLY A 157 -1.61 3.35 -15.51
CA GLY A 157 -0.66 4.16 -16.27
C GLY A 157 -1.36 5.10 -17.23
N TYR A 158 -2.28 4.55 -18.02
CA TYR A 158 -3.06 5.27 -19.01
C TYR A 158 -4.05 6.25 -18.37
N THR A 159 -4.90 5.76 -17.46
CA THR A 159 -5.95 6.57 -16.80
C THR A 159 -5.39 7.67 -15.90
N ARG A 160 -4.19 7.48 -15.34
CA ARG A 160 -3.53 8.41 -14.40
C ARG A 160 -2.26 9.03 -14.95
N ARG A 161 -2.00 8.98 -16.26
CA ARG A 161 -0.75 9.45 -16.89
C ARG A 161 -0.28 10.83 -16.42
N GLN A 162 -1.19 11.80 -16.34
CA GLN A 162 -0.87 13.17 -15.93
C GLN A 162 -0.48 13.27 -14.45
N ARG A 163 -1.07 12.42 -13.60
CA ARG A 163 -0.75 12.37 -12.18
C ARG A 163 0.53 11.61 -11.94
N LEU A 164 0.76 10.50 -12.64
CA LEU A 164 2.01 9.76 -12.55
C LEU A 164 3.18 10.65 -12.94
N ARG A 165 3.08 11.38 -14.04
CA ARG A 165 4.13 12.32 -14.45
C ARG A 165 4.40 13.38 -13.38
N ARG A 166 3.36 14.04 -12.85
CA ARG A 166 3.51 15.05 -11.79
C ARG A 166 4.03 14.46 -10.47
N GLY A 167 3.52 13.30 -10.09
CA GLY A 167 3.87 12.62 -8.84
C GLY A 167 5.31 12.09 -8.86
N VAL A 168 5.76 11.54 -9.98
CA VAL A 168 7.16 11.09 -10.15
C VAL A 168 8.11 12.28 -10.11
N VAL A 169 7.81 13.35 -10.84
CA VAL A 169 8.64 14.57 -10.81
C VAL A 169 8.72 15.13 -9.39
N HIS A 170 7.59 15.32 -8.73
CA HIS A 170 7.56 15.81 -7.35
C HIS A 170 8.29 14.89 -6.36
N TRP A 171 8.15 13.57 -6.52
CA TRP A 171 8.85 12.60 -5.66
C TRP A 171 10.36 12.63 -5.90
N LEU A 172 10.81 12.77 -7.15
CA LEU A 172 12.21 12.94 -7.49
C LEU A 172 12.76 14.26 -6.94
N ASP A 173 12.03 15.37 -7.08
CA ASP A 173 12.41 16.67 -6.54
C ASP A 173 12.50 16.63 -5.00
N GLU A 174 11.57 15.95 -4.33
CA GLU A 174 11.65 15.74 -2.87
C GLU A 174 12.89 14.93 -2.48
N LEU A 175 13.27 13.91 -3.26
CA LEU A 175 14.45 13.09 -2.98
C LEU A 175 15.76 13.81 -3.29
N THR A 176 15.85 14.52 -4.40
CA THR A 176 17.06 15.28 -4.76
C THR A 176 17.30 16.42 -3.80
N SER A 177 16.25 17.02 -3.23
CA SER A 177 16.38 18.05 -2.18
C SER A 177 17.03 17.57 -0.86
N LEU A 178 17.28 16.27 -0.72
CA LEU A 178 17.95 15.69 0.45
C LEU A 178 19.48 15.66 0.32
N PHE A 179 20.03 15.87 -0.89
CA PHE A 179 21.46 15.85 -1.21
C PHE A 179 21.94 17.24 -1.62
#